data_AF-A0A8S7FLY7-F1
#
_entry.id   AF-A0A8S7FLY7-F1
#
_cell.length_a   1.000
_cell.length_b   1.000
_cell.length_c   1.000
_cell.angle_alpha   90.00
_cell.angle_beta   90.00
_cell.angle_gamma   90.00
#
_symmetry.space_group_name_H-M   'P 1'
#
loop_
_entity.id
_entity.type
_entity.pdbx_description
1 polymer ?
#
loop_
_entity_poly.entity_id
_entity_poly.type
_entity_poly.pdbx_seq_one_letter_code
_entity_poly.pdbx_strand_id
1 'polypeptide(L)'
;MNMNIKYILPLVSSFIISGCDSDGISKVKSSIDYSIDDSMTIGKAFDTRSDCINGTWSEEEDSRGRTVVTYTCDISETGMKIINSEIIKGPESSLTGSIKNNNMEIDNINKSIEMYKQQASLIEQTRKLMIEHVRKLENAFNEDPKISNNINIEPYLNKMLNIECHQRNEGYSCTTDEECRPYMNGLFSPNVSYDYLEESCQKH
;
A
#
# COMPACT_ATOMS: atom_id res chain seq x y z
N MET A 1 -76.84 -17.19 -84.36
CA MET A 1 -77.33 -16.80 -83.02
C MET A 1 -77.21 -18.02 -82.12
N ASN A 2 -76.51 -18.09 -80.99
CA ASN A 2 -75.35 -17.41 -80.42
C ASN A 2 -74.90 -18.33 -79.25
N MET A 3 -73.60 -18.59 -79.16
CA MET A 3 -72.76 -19.08 -78.05
C MET A 3 -73.40 -19.56 -76.71
N ASN A 4 -72.87 -20.65 -76.12
CA ASN A 4 -71.80 -20.53 -75.11
C ASN A 4 -71.28 -21.87 -74.52
N ILE A 5 -69.96 -22.00 -74.51
CA ILE A 5 -69.14 -22.99 -73.79
C ILE A 5 -68.91 -22.46 -72.36
N LYS A 6 -69.22 -23.24 -71.31
CA LYS A 6 -68.98 -22.93 -69.89
C LYS A 6 -69.00 -24.24 -69.07
N TYR A 7 -68.07 -24.70 -68.23
CA TYR A 7 -66.68 -24.39 -67.89
C TYR A 7 -66.11 -25.67 -67.25
N ILE A 8 -64.92 -26.11 -67.67
CA ILE A 8 -64.06 -27.06 -66.93
C ILE A 8 -63.36 -26.23 -65.85
N LEU A 9 -63.39 -26.66 -64.59
CA LEU A 9 -62.64 -26.01 -63.52
C LEU A 9 -61.86 -27.06 -62.71
N PRO A 10 -60.53 -27.17 -62.91
CA PRO A 10 -59.66 -27.92 -62.01
C PRO A 10 -59.39 -27.04 -60.79
N LEU A 11 -59.74 -27.56 -59.60
CA LEU A 11 -59.44 -26.96 -58.31
C LEU A 11 -58.02 -27.39 -57.88
N VAL A 12 -57.02 -26.96 -58.64
CA VAL A 12 -55.60 -27.11 -58.32
C VAL A 12 -54.92 -25.81 -58.68
N SER A 13 -54.76 -24.92 -57.69
CA SER A 13 -53.62 -24.01 -57.55
C SER A 13 -53.97 -22.97 -56.48
N SER A 14 -53.88 -23.38 -55.21
CA SER A 14 -53.75 -22.44 -54.10
C SER A 14 -52.28 -22.41 -53.71
N PHE A 15 -51.57 -21.47 -54.33
CA PHE A 15 -50.53 -20.64 -53.72
C PHE A 15 -49.79 -21.27 -52.53
N ILE A 16 -48.68 -21.92 -52.81
CA ILE A 16 -47.54 -21.93 -51.90
C ILE A 16 -46.62 -20.82 -52.41
N ILE A 17 -46.87 -19.58 -52.00
CA ILE A 17 -45.80 -18.58 -51.92
C ILE A 17 -45.27 -18.65 -50.49
N SER A 18 -44.53 -19.71 -50.19
CA SER A 18 -43.52 -19.61 -49.15
C SER A 18 -42.44 -18.70 -49.73
N GLY A 19 -42.32 -17.48 -49.21
CA GLY A 19 -41.22 -16.56 -49.53
C GLY A 19 -39.90 -17.23 -49.20
N CYS A 20 -39.28 -17.84 -50.21
CA CYS A 20 -37.98 -18.47 -50.14
C CYS A 20 -36.93 -17.37 -50.41
N ASP A 21 -36.69 -16.53 -49.41
CA ASP A 21 -35.63 -15.50 -49.45
C ASP A 21 -34.80 -15.56 -48.15
N SER A 22 -34.59 -16.79 -47.69
CA SER A 22 -34.11 -17.20 -46.37
C SER A 22 -32.58 -17.22 -46.27
N ASP A 23 -31.91 -16.16 -46.70
CA ASP A 23 -30.46 -16.03 -46.49
C ASP A 23 -30.14 -14.69 -45.82
N GLY A 24 -30.43 -14.63 -44.52
CA GLY A 24 -30.13 -13.49 -43.66
C GLY A 24 -28.63 -13.27 -43.54
N ILE A 25 -27.83 -14.34 -43.50
CA ILE A 25 -26.36 -14.27 -43.48
C ILE A 25 -25.85 -13.50 -44.71
N SER A 26 -26.27 -13.84 -45.92
CA SER A 26 -25.83 -13.13 -47.14
C SER A 26 -26.25 -11.65 -47.15
N LYS A 27 -27.45 -11.34 -46.65
CA LYS A 27 -27.94 -9.95 -46.51
C LYS A 27 -27.08 -9.14 -45.53
N VAL A 28 -26.72 -9.71 -44.38
CA VAL A 28 -25.84 -9.05 -43.40
C VAL A 28 -24.42 -8.91 -43.96
N LYS A 29 -23.85 -9.97 -44.56
CA LYS A 29 -22.50 -9.94 -45.12
C LYS A 29 -22.31 -8.90 -46.22
N SER A 30 -23.34 -8.68 -47.04
CA SER A 30 -23.32 -7.73 -48.15
C SER A 30 -23.66 -6.29 -47.73
N SER A 31 -24.09 -6.08 -46.48
CA SER A 31 -24.38 -4.75 -45.97
C SER A 31 -23.12 -3.88 -45.93
N ILE A 32 -23.24 -2.65 -46.41
CA ILE A 32 -22.19 -1.64 -46.47
C ILE A 32 -22.68 -0.42 -45.72
N ASP A 33 -21.82 0.17 -44.89
CA ASP A 33 -22.05 1.50 -44.34
C ASP A 33 -21.33 2.54 -45.22
N TYR A 34 -22.07 3.06 -46.19
CA TYR A 34 -21.58 4.06 -47.15
C TYR A 34 -21.14 5.38 -46.50
N SER A 35 -21.47 5.62 -45.23
CA SER A 35 -21.06 6.83 -44.51
C SER A 35 -19.67 6.72 -43.87
N ILE A 36 -19.14 5.49 -43.72
CA ILE A 36 -17.85 5.21 -43.08
C ILE A 36 -16.83 4.76 -44.14
N ASP A 37 -17.16 3.73 -44.92
CA ASP A 37 -16.31 3.15 -45.96
C ASP A 37 -17.18 2.38 -46.96
N ASP A 38 -17.30 2.88 -48.18
CA ASP A 38 -18.12 2.27 -49.23
C ASP A 38 -17.50 1.02 -49.88
N SER A 39 -16.24 0.71 -49.55
CA SER A 39 -15.47 -0.41 -50.07
C SER A 39 -15.43 -1.63 -49.14
N MET A 40 -15.91 -1.47 -47.91
CA MET A 40 -15.86 -2.47 -46.85
C MET A 40 -17.26 -2.94 -46.46
N THR A 41 -17.59 -4.18 -46.80
CA THR A 41 -18.82 -4.82 -46.31
C THR A 41 -18.63 -5.31 -44.88
N ILE A 42 -19.73 -5.47 -44.14
CA ILE A 42 -19.71 -6.10 -42.81
C ILE A 42 -19.03 -7.47 -42.89
N GLY A 43 -19.38 -8.30 -43.88
CA GLY A 43 -18.78 -9.61 -44.08
C GLY A 43 -17.27 -9.52 -44.25
N LYS A 44 -16.79 -8.62 -45.11
CA LYS A 44 -15.35 -8.42 -45.35
C LYS A 44 -14.63 -7.89 -44.11
N ALA A 45 -15.25 -7.00 -43.34
CA ALA A 45 -14.69 -6.48 -42.10
C ALA A 45 -14.45 -7.61 -41.09
N PHE A 46 -15.43 -8.49 -40.88
CA PHE A 46 -15.31 -9.62 -39.96
C PHE A 46 -14.40 -10.74 -40.51
N ASP A 47 -14.48 -11.04 -41.80
CA ASP A 47 -13.70 -12.12 -42.43
C ASP A 47 -12.20 -11.77 -42.58
N THR A 48 -11.81 -10.50 -42.42
CA THR A 48 -10.40 -10.05 -42.56
C THR A 48 -9.70 -9.68 -41.25
N ARG A 49 -10.39 -9.73 -40.09
CA ARG A 49 -9.73 -9.36 -38.83
C ARG A 49 -8.69 -10.41 -38.43
N SER A 50 -7.51 -9.97 -38.02
CA SER A 50 -6.39 -10.84 -37.62
C SER A 50 -6.45 -11.31 -36.16
N ASP A 51 -7.32 -10.70 -35.36
CA ASP A 51 -7.53 -11.01 -33.93
C ASP A 51 -8.55 -12.14 -33.69
N CYS A 52 -9.11 -12.70 -34.77
CA CYS A 52 -10.27 -13.58 -34.77
C CYS A 52 -10.02 -14.71 -35.79
N ILE A 53 -9.97 -15.95 -35.35
CA ILE A 53 -9.71 -17.15 -36.18
C ILE A 53 -10.92 -18.07 -36.15
N ASN A 54 -11.06 -18.90 -37.20
CA ASN A 54 -12.18 -19.85 -37.34
C ASN A 54 -13.58 -19.20 -37.28
N GLY A 55 -13.69 -17.98 -37.83
CA GLY A 55 -14.94 -17.24 -37.87
C GLY A 55 -16.06 -18.00 -38.56
N THR A 56 -17.20 -18.11 -37.88
CA THR A 56 -18.39 -18.83 -38.34
C THR A 56 -19.61 -17.95 -38.21
N TRP A 57 -20.43 -17.94 -39.25
CA TRP A 57 -21.72 -17.27 -39.28
C TRP A 57 -22.83 -18.27 -39.04
N SER A 58 -23.82 -17.92 -38.22
CA SER A 58 -25.01 -18.72 -37.97
C SER A 58 -26.27 -17.87 -38.09
N GLU A 59 -27.36 -18.53 -38.44
CA GLU A 59 -28.69 -17.93 -38.51
C GLU A 59 -29.63 -18.71 -37.62
N GLU A 60 -30.39 -18.00 -36.78
CA GLU A 60 -31.45 -18.57 -35.95
C GLU A 60 -32.69 -17.67 -35.98
N GLU A 61 -33.86 -18.23 -35.70
CA GLU A 61 -35.09 -17.46 -35.54
C GLU A 61 -35.38 -17.32 -34.04
N ASP A 62 -35.57 -16.08 -33.57
CA ASP A 62 -35.89 -15.85 -32.18
C ASP A 62 -37.37 -16.16 -31.85
N SER A 63 -37.72 -16.11 -30.56
CA SER A 63 -39.09 -16.35 -30.08
C SER A 63 -40.18 -15.45 -30.68
N ARG A 64 -39.82 -14.39 -31.41
CA ARG A 64 -40.73 -13.43 -32.03
C ARG A 64 -40.77 -13.58 -33.56
N GLY A 65 -40.14 -14.62 -34.10
CA GLY A 65 -40.10 -14.88 -35.54
C GLY A 65 -39.13 -13.99 -36.30
N ARG A 66 -38.12 -13.42 -35.64
CA ARG A 66 -37.10 -12.56 -36.28
C ARG A 66 -35.85 -13.39 -36.60
N THR A 67 -35.33 -13.24 -37.80
CA THR A 67 -34.01 -13.77 -38.17
C THR A 67 -32.90 -13.03 -37.41
N VAL A 68 -32.10 -13.78 -36.67
CA VAL A 68 -30.91 -13.32 -35.96
C VAL A 68 -29.69 -13.93 -36.65
N VAL A 69 -28.76 -13.06 -37.05
CA VAL A 69 -27.50 -13.46 -37.66
C VAL A 69 -26.37 -13.21 -36.67
N THR A 70 -25.60 -14.24 -36.37
CA THR A 70 -24.52 -14.20 -35.39
C THR A 70 -23.20 -14.54 -36.07
N TYR A 71 -22.15 -13.81 -35.71
CA TYR A 71 -20.77 -14.15 -36.05
C TYR A 71 -20.01 -14.51 -34.78
N THR A 72 -19.38 -15.69 -34.78
CA THR A 72 -18.59 -16.22 -33.67
C THR A 72 -17.21 -16.60 -34.18
N CYS A 73 -16.18 -16.36 -33.38
CA CYS A 73 -14.82 -16.82 -33.68
C CYS A 73 -14.02 -17.12 -32.43
N ASP A 74 -12.92 -17.84 -32.61
CA ASP A 74 -11.90 -18.01 -31.57
C ASP A 74 -10.97 -16.80 -31.59
N ILE A 75 -10.57 -16.31 -30.41
CA ILE A 75 -9.62 -15.20 -30.33
C ILE A 75 -8.21 -15.72 -30.66
N SER A 76 -7.52 -15.04 -31.58
CA SER A 76 -6.15 -15.40 -31.96
C SER A 76 -5.15 -15.08 -30.84
N GLU A 77 -3.94 -15.63 -30.89
CA GLU A 77 -2.87 -15.27 -29.93
C GLU A 77 -2.58 -13.75 -29.96
N THR A 78 -2.66 -13.13 -31.13
CA THR A 78 -2.54 -11.67 -31.29
C THR A 78 -3.69 -10.93 -30.62
N GLY A 79 -4.93 -11.41 -30.79
CA GLY A 79 -6.11 -10.85 -30.10
C GLY A 79 -5.98 -10.98 -28.57
N MET A 80 -5.51 -12.13 -28.09
CA MET A 80 -5.24 -12.36 -26.67
C MET A 80 -4.17 -11.43 -26.11
N LYS A 81 -3.12 -11.11 -26.89
CA LYS A 81 -2.09 -10.13 -26.47
C LYS A 81 -2.67 -8.73 -26.28
N ILE A 82 -3.60 -8.31 -27.16
CA ILE A 82 -4.29 -7.01 -27.05
C ILE A 82 -5.20 -7.00 -25.82
N ILE A 83 -5.97 -8.06 -25.60
CA ILE A 83 -6.86 -8.17 -24.43
C ILE A 83 -6.04 -8.18 -23.14
N ASN A 84 -4.96 -8.98 -23.10
CA ASN A 84 -4.08 -9.06 -21.95
C ASN A 84 -3.37 -7.72 -21.68
N SER A 85 -2.94 -7.00 -22.71
CA SER A 85 -2.27 -5.70 -22.50
C SER A 85 -3.20 -4.65 -21.89
N GLU A 86 -4.50 -4.70 -22.15
CA GLU A 86 -5.47 -3.80 -21.49
C GLU A 86 -5.86 -4.29 -20.10
N ILE A 87 -6.07 -5.60 -19.90
CA ILE A 87 -6.45 -6.16 -18.60
C ILE A 87 -5.30 -6.05 -17.57
N ILE A 88 -4.03 -6.19 -18.00
CA ILE A 88 -2.87 -6.24 -17.10
C ILE A 88 -2.42 -4.85 -16.61
N LYS A 89 -2.70 -3.77 -17.36
CA LYS A 89 -2.29 -2.40 -16.99
C LYS A 89 -2.79 -1.96 -15.61
N GLY A 90 -4.04 -2.28 -15.28
CA GLY A 90 -4.63 -1.94 -13.98
C GLY A 90 -3.89 -2.61 -12.82
N PRO A 91 -3.80 -3.95 -12.78
CA PRO A 91 -3.02 -4.68 -11.80
C PRO A 91 -1.55 -4.24 -11.73
N GLU A 92 -0.88 -4.05 -12.86
CA GLU A 92 0.55 -3.67 -12.90
C GLU A 92 0.81 -2.29 -12.30
N SER A 93 0.00 -1.29 -12.66
CA SER A 93 0.12 0.06 -12.08
C SER A 93 -0.18 0.06 -10.58
N SER A 94 -1.19 -0.69 -10.14
CA SER A 94 -1.52 -0.84 -8.72
C SER A 94 -0.38 -1.51 -7.95
N LEU A 95 0.19 -2.60 -8.46
CA LEU A 95 1.32 -3.30 -7.85
C LEU A 95 2.56 -2.40 -7.78
N THR A 96 2.85 -1.67 -8.86
CA THR A 96 3.97 -0.72 -8.92
C THR A 96 3.84 0.38 -7.87
N GLY A 97 2.63 0.93 -7.71
CA GLY A 97 2.33 1.91 -6.67
C GLY A 97 2.52 1.35 -5.26
N SER A 98 2.00 0.15 -5.00
CA SER A 98 2.15 -0.52 -3.71
C SER A 98 3.61 -0.81 -3.37
N ILE A 99 4.40 -1.31 -4.33
CA ILE A 99 5.84 -1.57 -4.14
C ILE A 99 6.56 -0.27 -3.80
N LYS A 100 6.28 0.82 -4.51
CA LYS A 100 6.88 2.13 -4.25
C LYS A 100 6.56 2.62 -2.84
N ASN A 101 5.31 2.52 -2.40
CA ASN A 101 4.89 2.94 -1.06
C ASN A 101 5.57 2.11 0.02
N ASN A 102 5.57 0.78 -0.12
CA ASN A 102 6.23 -0.11 0.84
C ASN A 102 7.73 0.17 0.93
N ASN A 103 8.40 0.44 -0.19
CA ASN A 103 9.83 0.80 -0.19
C ASN A 103 10.08 2.12 0.57
N MET A 104 9.22 3.14 0.39
CA MET A 104 9.34 4.39 1.16
C MET A 104 9.14 4.16 2.67
N GLU A 105 8.21 3.28 3.06
CA GLU A 105 8.01 2.90 4.46
C GLU A 105 9.24 2.18 5.04
N ILE A 106 9.82 1.23 4.29
CA ILE A 106 11.05 0.53 4.68
C ILE A 106 12.19 1.52 4.91
N ASP A 107 12.38 2.49 4.01
CA ASP A 107 13.43 3.51 4.13
C ASP A 107 13.25 4.38 5.38
N ASN A 108 12.01 4.77 5.71
CA ASN A 108 11.72 5.56 6.90
C ASN A 108 11.93 4.77 8.20
N ILE A 109 11.55 3.48 8.20
CA ILE A 109 11.81 2.57 9.33
C ILE A 109 13.32 2.40 9.52
N ASN A 110 14.08 2.20 8.44
CA ASN A 110 15.54 2.06 8.51
C ASN A 110 16.22 3.31 9.08
N LYS A 111 15.79 4.51 8.67
CA LYS A 111 16.28 5.77 9.27
C LYS A 111 16.00 5.84 10.77
N SER A 112 14.80 5.44 11.18
CA SER A 112 14.42 5.42 12.60
C SER A 112 15.25 4.41 13.41
N ILE A 113 15.53 3.24 12.84
CA ILE A 113 16.40 2.22 13.46
C ILE A 113 17.81 2.79 13.70
N GLU A 114 18.38 3.49 12.73
CA GLU A 114 19.72 4.10 12.90
C GLU A 114 19.73 5.17 13.99
N MET A 115 18.68 5.99 14.09
CA MET A 115 18.54 6.95 15.19
C MET A 115 18.48 6.25 16.56
N TYR A 116 17.71 5.18 16.69
CA TYR A 116 17.62 4.42 17.95
C TYR A 116 18.94 3.73 18.31
N LYS A 117 19.70 3.23 17.33
CA LYS A 117 21.04 2.68 17.57
C LYS A 117 22.00 3.72 18.15
N GLN A 118 21.97 4.94 17.63
CA GLN A 118 22.78 6.04 18.16
C GLN A 118 22.40 6.38 19.61
N GLN A 119 21.09 6.46 19.90
CA GLN A 119 20.60 6.71 21.26
C GLN A 119 21.01 5.59 22.23
N ALA A 120 20.92 4.32 21.83
CA ALA A 120 21.34 3.19 22.66
C ALA A 120 22.85 3.25 22.99
N SER A 121 23.69 3.63 22.02
CA SER A 121 25.12 3.84 22.26
C SER A 121 25.40 4.95 23.27
N LEU A 122 24.66 6.06 23.18
CA LEU A 122 24.78 7.17 24.13
C LEU A 122 24.37 6.73 25.54
N ILE A 123 23.24 6.03 25.68
CA ILE A 123 22.78 5.50 26.97
C ILE A 123 23.82 4.56 27.60
N GLU A 124 24.45 3.69 26.82
CA GLU A 124 25.51 2.81 27.31
C GLU A 124 26.76 3.57 27.78
N GLN A 125 27.12 4.66 27.10
CA GLN A 125 28.23 5.52 27.53
C GLN A 125 27.87 6.27 28.82
N THR A 126 26.69 6.87 28.88
CA THR A 126 26.19 7.56 30.09
C THR A 126 26.11 6.60 31.28
N ARG A 127 25.65 5.36 31.07
CA ARG A 127 25.60 4.32 32.12
C ARG A 127 26.98 4.06 32.73
N LYS A 128 28.04 3.99 31.91
CA LYS A 128 29.41 3.76 32.40
C LYS A 128 29.91 4.93 33.26
N LEU A 129 29.71 6.16 32.78
CA LEU A 129 30.09 7.38 33.51
C LEU A 129 29.34 7.48 34.84
N MET A 130 28.04 7.17 34.83
CA MET A 130 27.20 7.13 36.01
C MET A 130 27.69 6.14 37.05
N ILE A 131 28.00 4.90 36.64
CA ILE A 131 28.54 3.88 37.55
C ILE A 131 29.87 4.33 38.15
N GLU A 132 30.75 4.96 37.35
CA GLU A 132 32.04 5.46 37.85
C GLU A 132 31.84 6.59 38.87
N HIS A 133 30.96 7.54 38.59
CA HIS A 133 30.69 8.67 39.47
C HIS A 133 30.05 8.22 40.79
N VAL A 134 29.06 7.31 40.74
CA VAL A 134 28.46 6.71 41.95
C VAL A 134 29.52 6.02 42.82
N ARG A 135 30.46 5.29 42.21
CA ARG A 135 31.57 4.65 42.97
C ARG A 135 32.50 5.67 43.63
N LYS A 136 32.79 6.80 42.98
CA LYS A 136 33.60 7.87 43.58
C LYS A 136 32.91 8.46 44.81
N LEU A 137 31.60 8.72 44.70
CA LEU A 137 30.79 9.22 45.80
C LEU A 137 30.66 8.21 46.95
N GLU A 138 30.49 6.93 46.65
CA GLU A 138 30.47 5.87 47.66
C GLU A 138 31.81 5.79 48.42
N ASN A 139 32.94 5.87 47.72
CA ASN A 139 34.26 5.90 48.35
C ASN A 139 34.42 7.15 49.23
N ALA A 140 34.05 8.33 48.72
CA ALA A 140 34.09 9.59 49.46
C ALA A 140 33.25 9.55 50.74
N PHE A 141 32.04 9.01 50.67
CA PHE A 141 31.17 8.79 51.82
C PHE A 141 31.85 7.92 52.89
N ASN A 142 32.44 6.80 52.48
CA ASN A 142 33.09 5.85 53.39
C ASN A 142 34.41 6.40 54.00
N GLU A 143 35.12 7.27 53.28
CA GLU A 143 36.36 7.91 53.75
C GLU A 143 36.12 9.05 54.74
N ASP A 144 34.91 9.63 54.80
CA ASP A 144 34.54 10.68 55.73
C ASP A 144 33.75 10.11 56.94
N PRO A 145 34.40 9.83 58.08
CA PRO A 145 33.73 9.31 59.28
C PRO A 145 32.77 10.32 59.91
N LYS A 146 32.85 11.61 59.61
CA LYS A 146 31.88 12.61 60.10
C LYS A 146 30.57 12.48 59.34
N ILE A 147 30.60 12.06 58.08
CA ILE A 147 29.41 11.79 57.26
C ILE A 147 28.92 10.36 57.48
N SER A 148 29.75 9.35 57.22
CA SER A 148 29.35 7.93 57.24
C SER A 148 28.85 7.43 58.61
N ASN A 149 29.31 8.01 59.73
CA ASN A 149 28.81 7.64 61.05
C ASN A 149 27.49 8.35 61.44
N ASN A 150 27.11 9.41 60.72
CA ASN A 150 26.01 10.29 61.12
C ASN A 150 24.87 10.37 60.09
N ILE A 151 25.08 9.87 58.87
CA ILE A 151 24.16 9.94 57.73
C ILE A 151 24.21 8.61 56.97
N ASN A 152 23.09 8.17 56.39
CA ASN A 152 23.03 7.00 55.52
C ASN A 152 23.49 7.31 54.08
N ILE A 153 24.05 6.31 53.38
CA ILE A 153 24.58 6.49 52.02
C ILE A 153 23.50 6.86 50.98
N GLU A 154 22.30 6.30 51.06
CA GLU A 154 21.23 6.56 50.10
C GLU A 154 20.82 8.05 50.01
N PRO A 155 20.51 8.74 51.13
CA PRO A 155 20.22 10.18 51.06
C PRO A 155 21.45 11.02 50.69
N TYR A 156 22.68 10.58 50.98
CA TYR A 156 23.90 11.22 50.49
C TYR A 156 24.00 11.13 48.96
N LEU A 157 23.91 9.93 48.38
CA LEU A 157 23.95 9.71 46.93
C LEU A 157 22.82 10.42 46.19
N ASN A 158 21.58 10.37 46.71
CA ASN A 158 20.44 11.06 46.11
C ASN A 158 20.60 12.59 46.05
N LYS A 159 21.47 13.18 46.87
CA LYS A 159 21.82 14.61 46.80
C LYS A 159 22.95 14.91 45.83
N MET A 160 23.97 14.05 45.82
CA MET A 160 25.15 14.25 44.97
C MET A 160 24.88 13.95 43.49
N LEU A 161 23.94 13.06 43.19
CA LEU A 161 23.64 12.60 41.83
C LEU A 161 22.55 13.44 41.13
N ASN A 162 22.41 14.73 41.39
CA ASN A 162 21.38 15.52 40.69
C ASN A 162 21.67 15.57 39.18
N ILE A 163 21.01 14.69 38.43
CA ILE A 163 21.21 14.52 37.00
C ILE A 163 19.96 15.04 36.30
N GLU A 164 20.13 16.16 35.61
CA GLU A 164 19.11 16.73 34.76
C GLU A 164 19.32 16.22 33.34
N CYS A 165 18.38 15.43 32.85
CA CYS A 165 18.37 14.98 31.45
C CYS A 165 17.37 15.80 30.65
N HIS A 166 17.87 16.52 29.65
CA HIS A 166 17.05 17.29 28.72
C HIS A 166 16.99 16.61 27.35
N GLN A 167 15.80 16.55 26.78
CA GLN A 167 15.62 16.14 25.39
C GLN A 167 15.97 17.32 24.47
N ARG A 168 17.04 17.19 23.68
CA ARG A 168 17.46 18.16 22.66
C ARG A 168 17.13 17.62 21.26
N ASN A 169 17.13 18.49 20.26
CA ASN A 169 16.90 18.11 18.86
C ASN A 169 17.87 17.04 18.33
N GLU A 170 19.03 16.86 18.99
CA GLU A 170 20.08 15.90 18.63
C GLU A 170 20.08 14.63 19.52
N GLY A 171 19.17 14.52 20.49
CA GLY A 171 19.09 13.39 21.44
C GLY A 171 18.93 13.82 22.90
N TYR A 172 18.94 12.85 23.82
CA TYR A 172 18.96 13.13 25.26
C TYR A 172 20.36 13.58 25.69
N SER A 173 20.46 14.73 26.34
CA SER A 173 21.69 15.23 26.97
C SER A 173 21.45 15.27 28.48
N CYS A 174 22.21 14.47 29.22
CA CYS A 174 22.20 14.49 30.67
C CYS A 174 23.38 15.32 31.18
N THR A 175 23.09 16.31 31.99
CA THR A 175 24.08 17.07 32.76
C THR A 175 23.93 16.69 34.22
N THR A 176 25.04 16.36 34.87
CA THR A 176 25.09 16.48 36.33
C THR A 176 25.08 17.98 36.60
N ASP A 177 24.09 18.48 37.32
CA ASP A 177 24.12 19.87 37.76
C ASP A 177 25.35 20.00 38.67
N GLU A 178 26.37 20.77 38.27
CA GLU A 178 27.63 20.92 39.02
C GLU A 178 27.40 21.57 40.40
N GLU A 179 26.18 22.04 40.65
CA GLU A 179 25.81 22.67 41.90
C GLU A 179 25.31 21.63 42.91
N CYS A 180 26.19 21.30 43.84
CA CYS A 180 25.89 20.70 45.13
C CYS A 180 24.76 21.47 45.84
N ARG A 181 23.48 21.21 45.51
CA ARG A 181 22.32 21.88 46.09
C ARG A 181 21.61 20.95 47.08
N PRO A 182 21.76 21.18 48.40
CA PRO A 182 21.05 20.39 49.39
C PRO A 182 19.57 20.79 49.39
N TYR A 183 18.73 20.05 48.68
CA TYR A 183 17.27 20.17 48.85
C TYR A 183 16.88 19.70 50.26
N MET A 184 16.62 20.67 51.15
CA MET A 184 16.45 20.55 52.61
C MET A 184 15.17 19.85 53.07
N ASN A 185 14.94 18.59 52.69
CA ASN A 185 13.91 17.77 53.33
C ASN A 185 14.49 16.37 53.60
N GLY A 186 15.06 16.16 54.79
CA GLY A 186 15.33 14.81 55.31
C GLY A 186 16.76 14.49 55.81
N LEU A 187 17.73 15.39 55.68
CA LEU A 187 19.14 15.17 56.07
C LEU A 187 19.59 16.00 57.29
N PHE A 188 18.68 16.28 58.23
CA PHE A 188 19.05 16.98 59.46
C PHE A 188 19.75 16.00 60.41
N SER A 189 21.08 15.91 60.33
CA SER A 189 21.89 15.34 61.39
C SER A 189 22.42 16.48 62.26
N PRO A 190 22.09 16.55 63.56
CA PRO A 190 22.61 17.61 64.44
C PRO A 190 24.15 17.59 64.54
N ASN A 191 24.79 16.53 64.06
CA ASN A 191 26.24 16.32 64.11
C ASN A 191 26.97 16.71 62.80
N VAL A 192 26.24 17.04 61.73
CA VAL A 192 26.84 17.43 60.43
C VAL A 192 26.17 18.71 59.94
N SER A 193 26.95 19.79 59.83
CA SER A 193 26.44 21.07 59.34
C SER A 193 26.20 21.03 57.83
N TYR A 194 25.30 21.91 57.39
CA TYR A 194 25.01 22.13 55.97
C TYR A 194 26.28 22.50 55.18
N ASP A 195 27.05 23.48 55.67
CA ASP A 195 28.28 23.93 55.02
C ASP A 195 29.30 22.80 54.83
N TYR A 196 29.34 21.85 55.77
CA TYR A 196 30.22 20.69 55.70
C TYR A 196 29.78 19.67 54.64
N LEU A 197 28.47 19.50 54.46
CA LEU A 197 27.92 18.65 53.39
C LEU A 197 28.17 19.26 52.00
N GLU A 198 28.04 20.59 51.88
CA GLU A 198 28.34 21.31 50.64
C GLU A 198 29.83 21.27 50.29
N GLU A 199 30.72 21.50 51.27
CA GLU A 199 32.17 21.40 51.08
C GLU A 199 32.61 19.97 50.73
N SER A 200 32.04 18.96 51.40
CA SER A 200 32.30 17.55 51.09
C SER A 200 31.83 17.20 49.67
N CYS A 201 30.66 17.70 49.25
CA CYS A 201 30.16 17.52 47.88
C CYS A 201 31.13 18.12 46.84
N GLN A 202 31.55 19.38 47.02
CA GLN A 202 32.42 20.07 46.07
C GLN A 202 33.82 19.44 45.94
N LYS A 203 34.22 18.66 46.94
CA LYS A 203 35.52 17.99 46.99
C LYS A 203 35.55 16.67 46.20
N HIS A 204 34.41 16.06 45.90
CA HIS A 204 34.29 14.68 45.42
C HIS A 204 33.50 14.55 44.12
#